data_AF-A0A0J7K0T5-F1
#
_entry.id   AF-A0A0J7K0T5-F1
#
_cell.length_a   1.000
_cell.length_b   1.000
_cell.length_c   1.000
_cell.angle_alpha   90.00
_cell.angle_beta   90.00
_cell.angle_gamma   90.00
#
_symmetry.space_group_name_H-M   'P 1'
#
loop_
_entity.id
_entity.type
_entity.pdbx_description
1 polymer ?
#
loop_
_entity_poly.entity_id
_entity_poly.type
_entity_poly.pdbx_seq_one_letter_code
_entity_poly.pdbx_strand_id
1 'polypeptide(L)'
;MYTAEEYTDILITYGMAGENVRAAVRHYAERFSERERHPGYNVFLRCIRRARETGSLLPHCRHAGVPVQCRVIDEERILQAFEKNPGNSVRRVARTLGLS
;
A
#
# COMPACT_ATOMS: atom_id res chain seq x y z
N MET A 1 -5.92 -2.16 -5.94
CA MET A 1 -4.60 -2.71 -5.56
C MET A 1 -4.71 -4.23 -5.65
N TYR A 2 -3.73 -4.90 -6.24
CA TYR A 2 -3.73 -6.37 -6.39
C TYR A 2 -3.20 -7.05 -5.13
N THR A 3 -3.55 -8.32 -4.91
CA THR A 3 -3.07 -9.12 -3.77
C THR A 3 -1.62 -9.56 -3.98
N ALA A 4 -0.97 -10.06 -2.92
CA ALA A 4 0.38 -10.63 -3.02
C ALA A 4 0.43 -11.84 -3.97
N GLU A 5 -0.63 -12.66 -3.98
CA GLU A 5 -0.81 -13.77 -4.92
C GLU A 5 -0.85 -13.26 -6.36
N GLU A 6 -1.73 -12.29 -6.65
CA GLU A 6 -1.85 -11.69 -7.99
C GLU A 6 -0.51 -11.06 -8.46
N TYR A 7 0.25 -10.42 -7.56
CA TYR A 7 1.58 -9.90 -7.90
C TYR A 7 2.63 -11.00 -8.14
N THR A 8 2.50 -12.14 -7.47
CA THR A 8 3.38 -13.31 -7.70
C THR A 8 3.08 -13.93 -9.05
N ASP A 9 1.79 -14.10 -9.38
CA ASP A 9 1.34 -14.60 -10.68
C ASP A 9 1.80 -13.70 -11.83
N ILE A 10 1.84 -12.39 -11.62
CA ILE A 10 2.43 -11.42 -12.56
C ILE A 10 3.90 -11.77 -12.86
N LEU A 11 4.71 -12.04 -11.84
CA LEU A 11 6.14 -12.36 -12.03
C LEU A 11 6.33 -13.69 -12.75
N ILE A 12 5.56 -14.71 -12.36
CA ILE A 12 5.62 -16.04 -12.99
C ILE A 12 5.26 -15.93 -14.47
N THR A 13 4.15 -15.24 -14.78
CA THR A 13 3.69 -15.09 -16.16
C THR A 13 4.65 -14.24 -16.99
N TYR A 14 5.27 -13.21 -16.38
CA TYR A 14 6.32 -12.42 -17.02
C TYR A 14 7.55 -13.26 -17.39
N GLY A 15 8.00 -14.13 -16.48
CA GLY A 15 9.10 -15.06 -16.74
C GLY A 15 8.76 -16.06 -17.85
N MET A 16 7.55 -16.65 -17.81
CA MET A 16 7.06 -17.57 -18.84
C MET A 16 6.99 -16.92 -20.23
N ALA A 17 6.68 -15.61 -20.28
CA ALA A 17 6.62 -14.84 -21.52
C ALA A 17 8.01 -14.39 -22.03
N GLY A 18 9.11 -14.93 -21.47
CA GLY A 18 10.47 -14.56 -21.87
C GLY A 18 10.77 -13.09 -21.58
N GLU A 19 10.29 -12.58 -20.44
CA GLU A 19 10.43 -11.18 -20.05
C GLU A 19 9.75 -10.17 -21.01
N ASN A 20 8.78 -10.63 -21.81
CA ASN A 20 7.93 -9.77 -22.63
C ASN A 20 6.62 -9.40 -21.91
N VAL A 21 6.55 -8.17 -21.41
CA VAL A 21 5.38 -7.71 -20.64
C VAL A 21 4.08 -7.73 -21.45
N ARG A 22 4.12 -7.40 -22.76
CA ARG A 22 2.91 -7.37 -23.58
C ARG A 22 2.35 -8.78 -23.80
N ALA A 23 3.22 -9.75 -24.02
CA ALA A 23 2.82 -11.16 -24.08
C ALA A 23 2.33 -11.65 -22.71
N ALA A 24 3.03 -11.28 -21.63
CA ALA A 24 2.67 -11.67 -20.27
C ALA A 24 1.27 -11.20 -19.86
N VAL A 25 0.88 -9.97 -20.22
CA VAL A 25 -0.48 -9.45 -19.93
C VAL A 25 -1.55 -10.31 -20.61
N ARG A 26 -1.34 -10.72 -21.87
CA ARG A 26 -2.29 -11.61 -22.57
C ARG A 26 -2.36 -12.98 -21.90
N HIS A 27 -1.20 -13.59 -21.64
CA HIS A 27 -1.14 -14.90 -20.99
C HIS A 27 -1.74 -14.89 -19.58
N TYR A 28 -1.61 -13.78 -18.84
CA TYR A 28 -2.22 -13.66 -17.53
C TYR A 28 -3.75 -13.62 -17.64
N ALA A 29 -4.29 -12.84 -18.57
CA ALA A 29 -5.73 -12.76 -18.79
C ALA A 29 -6.32 -14.09 -19.29
N GLU A 30 -5.60 -14.81 -20.15
CA GLU A 30 -5.97 -16.15 -20.61
C GLU A 30 -5.96 -17.16 -19.46
N ARG A 31 -4.89 -17.14 -18.64
CA ARG A 31 -4.69 -18.10 -17.55
C ARG A 31 -5.63 -17.90 -16.37
N PHE A 32 -5.98 -16.65 -16.06
CA PHE A 32 -6.79 -16.27 -14.90
C PHE A 32 -8.09 -15.59 -15.32
N SER A 33 -8.74 -16.11 -16.37
CA SER A 33 -9.95 -15.56 -16.97
C SER A 33 -11.15 -15.46 -16.02
N GLU A 34 -11.15 -16.23 -14.93
CA GLU A 34 -12.16 -16.23 -13.88
C GLU A 34 -12.06 -15.03 -12.92
N ARG A 35 -10.93 -14.30 -12.93
CA ARG A 35 -10.74 -13.13 -12.06
C ARG A 35 -11.52 -11.93 -12.61
N GLU A 36 -12.26 -11.25 -11.73
CA GLU A 36 -13.09 -10.08 -12.07
C GLU A 36 -12.32 -8.95 -12.78
N ARG A 37 -11.01 -8.84 -12.51
CA ARG A 37 -10.13 -7.84 -13.13
C ARG A 37 -8.77 -8.44 -13.47
N HIS A 38 -8.14 -7.88 -14.50
CA HIS A 38 -6.78 -8.24 -14.89
C HIS A 38 -5.82 -7.05 -14.81
N PRO A 39 -4.59 -7.26 -14.30
CA PRO A 39 -3.56 -6.24 -14.26
C PRO A 39 -3.12 -5.84 -15.67
N GLY A 40 -3.20 -4.55 -15.96
CA GLY A 40 -2.67 -3.99 -17.20
C GLY A 40 -1.14 -3.90 -17.20
N TYR A 41 -0.59 -3.57 -18.37
CA TYR A 41 0.85 -3.42 -18.62
C TYR A 41 1.61 -2.60 -17.57
N ASN A 42 1.04 -1.45 -17.15
CA ASN A 42 1.68 -0.58 -16.15
C ASN A 42 1.79 -1.24 -14.77
N VAL A 43 0.86 -2.12 -14.41
CA VAL A 43 0.88 -2.84 -13.13
C VAL A 43 2.01 -3.87 -13.14
N PHE A 44 2.18 -4.60 -14.24
CA PHE A 44 3.30 -5.53 -14.44
C PHE A 44 4.64 -4.81 -14.27
N LEU A 45 4.85 -3.73 -15.03
CA LEU A 45 6.11 -2.98 -14.97
C LEU A 45 6.41 -2.47 -13.56
N ARG A 46 5.42 -1.90 -12.87
CA ARG A 46 5.60 -1.43 -11.50
C ARG A 46 5.88 -2.57 -10.53
N CYS A 47 5.27 -3.74 -10.72
CA CYS A 47 5.55 -4.92 -9.90
C CYS A 47 7.00 -5.38 -10.09
N ILE A 48 7.42 -5.62 -11.33
CA ILE A 48 8.76 -6.06 -11.70
C ILE A 48 9.82 -5.07 -11.22
N ARG A 49 9.58 -3.78 -11.44
CA ARG A 49 10.48 -2.71 -10.99
C ARG A 49 10.67 -2.74 -9.47
N ARG A 50 9.58 -2.84 -8.69
CA ARG A 50 9.66 -2.88 -7.23
C ARG A 50 10.36 -4.15 -6.73
N ALA A 51 10.13 -5.29 -7.37
CA ALA A 51 10.85 -6.52 -7.08
C ALA A 51 12.36 -6.35 -7.28
N ARG A 52 12.78 -5.72 -8.38
CA ARG A 52 14.20 -5.48 -8.70
C ARG A 52 14.85 -4.43 -7.79
N GLU A 53 14.15 -3.33 -7.49
CA GLU A 53 14.72 -2.19 -6.76
C GLU A 53 14.68 -2.38 -5.23
N THR A 54 13.65 -3.06 -4.72
CA THR A 54 13.38 -3.13 -3.26
C THR A 54 13.17 -4.54 -2.73
N GLY A 55 13.07 -5.55 -3.59
CA GLY A 55 12.72 -6.92 -3.20
C GLY A 55 11.25 -7.13 -2.83
N SER A 56 10.40 -6.10 -2.90
CA SER A 56 8.99 -6.17 -2.51
C SER A 56 8.04 -6.17 -3.72
N LEU A 57 7.07 -7.09 -3.69
CA LEU A 57 5.98 -7.16 -4.68
C LEU A 57 4.79 -6.27 -4.32
N LEU A 58 4.70 -5.82 -3.07
CA LEU A 58 3.60 -4.99 -2.59
C LEU A 58 3.93 -3.50 -2.70
N PRO A 59 3.01 -2.69 -3.27
CA PRO A 59 3.24 -1.25 -3.36
C PRO A 59 3.45 -0.70 -1.95
N HIS A 60 4.44 0.20 -1.82
CA HIS A 60 4.65 0.87 -0.56
C HIS A 60 3.52 1.89 -0.35
N CYS A 61 2.58 1.59 0.54
CA CYS A 61 1.48 2.49 0.90
C CYS A 61 1.94 3.71 1.73
N ARG A 62 3.24 4.05 1.73
CA ARG A 62 3.79 5.21 2.48
C ARG A 62 3.23 6.57 2.04
N HIS A 63 2.39 6.60 1.00
CA HIS A 63 1.68 7.79 0.53
C HIS A 63 0.16 7.70 0.70
N ALA A 64 -0.36 6.82 1.57
CA ALA A 64 -1.78 6.83 1.95
C ALA A 64 -2.17 8.07 2.80
N GLY A 65 -1.21 8.94 3.11
CA GLY A 65 -1.40 10.26 3.70
C GLY A 65 -0.06 10.98 3.80
N VAL A 66 -0.09 12.31 3.88
CA VAL A 66 1.06 13.09 4.35
C VAL A 66 1.37 12.58 5.76
N PRO A 67 2.59 12.13 6.08
CA PRO A 67 2.93 11.83 7.47
C PRO A 67 2.69 13.10 8.29
N VAL A 68 1.68 13.06 9.17
CA VAL A 68 1.46 14.13 10.14
C VAL A 68 2.70 14.14 11.01
N GLN A 69 3.52 15.18 10.87
CA GLN A 69 4.66 15.37 11.76
C GLN A 69 4.14 15.84 13.12
N CYS A 70 3.68 14.89 13.93
CA CYS A 70 3.44 15.13 15.35
C CYS A 70 4.74 14.81 16.09
N ARG A 71 5.11 15.63 17.09
CA ARG A 71 6.22 15.25 17.96
C ARG A 71 5.76 14.04 18.78
N VAL A 72 6.65 13.06 18.97
CA VAL A 72 6.36 11.87 19.82
C VAL A 72 5.83 12.27 21.21
N ILE A 73 6.31 13.41 21.73
CA ILE A 73 5.85 13.99 23.00
C ILE A 73 4.37 14.39 22.95
N ASP A 74 3.88 14.90 21.82
CA ASP A 74 2.50 15.32 21.67
C ASP A 74 1.58 14.10 21.51
N GLU A 75 2.01 13.04 20.82
CA GLU A 75 1.28 11.77 20.74
C GLU A 75 1.06 11.15 22.12
N GLU A 76 2.11 11.04 22.92
CA GLU A 76 2.05 10.49 24.28
C GLU A 76 1.09 11.31 25.18
N ARG A 77 1.12 12.64 25.05
CA ARG A 77 0.22 13.52 25.79
C ARG A 77 -1.24 13.39 25.35
N ILE A 78 -1.50 13.13 24.06
CA ILE A 78 -2.84 12.84 23.55
C ILE A 78 -3.34 11.52 24.14
N LEU A 79 -2.53 10.46 24.09
CA LEU A 79 -2.89 9.14 24.61
C LEU A 79 -3.24 9.21 26.11
N GLN A 80 -2.37 9.84 26.92
CA GLN A 80 -2.62 10.03 28.35
C GLN A 80 -3.88 10.84 28.65
N ALA A 81 -4.24 11.82 27.81
CA ALA A 81 -5.45 12.62 27.98
C ALA A 81 -6.75 11.81 27.77
N PHE A 82 -6.72 10.84 26.85
CA PHE A 82 -7.83 9.93 26.59
C PHE A 82 -7.87 8.74 27.56
N GLU A 83 -6.72 8.24 28.01
CA GLU A 83 -6.68 7.23 29.08
C GLU A 83 -7.26 7.77 30.40
N LYS A 84 -6.92 9.01 30.77
CA LYS A 84 -7.45 9.64 31.98
C LYS A 84 -8.94 9.94 31.91
N ASN A 85 -9.46 10.24 30.73
CA ASN A 85 -10.88 10.45 30.52
C ASN A 85 -11.28 10.13 29.07
N PRO A 86 -11.81 8.94 28.80
CA PRO A 86 -12.23 8.52 27.46
C PRO A 86 -13.36 9.38 26.87
N GLY A 87 -14.12 10.08 27.70
CA GLY A 87 -15.19 11.00 27.28
C GLY A 87 -14.70 12.37 26.85
N ASN A 88 -13.38 12.61 26.83
CA ASN A 88 -12.83 13.86 26.33
C ASN A 88 -13.16 14.04 24.85
N SER A 89 -13.53 15.26 24.46
CA SER A 89 -13.69 15.59 23.06
C SER A 89 -12.33 15.88 22.43
N VAL A 90 -12.15 15.46 21.17
CA VAL A 90 -10.93 15.73 20.39
C VAL A 90 -10.59 17.22 20.39
N ARG A 91 -11.60 18.09 20.20
CA ARG A 91 -11.44 19.56 20.25
C ARG A 91 -10.92 20.07 21.60
N ARG A 92 -11.35 19.47 22.71
CA ARG A 92 -10.87 19.84 24.05
C ARG A 92 -9.41 19.46 24.22
N VAL A 93 -9.03 18.23 23.87
CA VAL A 93 -7.65 17.73 23.98
C VAL A 93 -6.71 18.56 23.10
N ALA A 94 -7.08 18.84 21.85
CA ALA A 94 -6.30 19.68 20.94
C ALA A 94 -6.05 21.07 21.54
N ARG A 95 -7.09 21.73 22.06
CA ARG A 95 -6.96 23.05 22.72
C ARG A 95 -6.08 22.99 23.97
N THR A 96 -6.22 21.95 24.80
CA THR A 96 -5.43 21.79 26.03
C THR A 96 -3.95 21.54 25.73
N LEU A 97 -3.65 20.85 24.63
CA LEU A 97 -2.28 20.51 24.22
C LEU A 97 -1.67 21.54 23.26
N GLY A 98 -2.42 22.56 22.85
CA GLY A 98 -1.95 23.58 21.91
C GLY A 98 -1.75 23.05 20.48
N LEU A 99 -2.47 21.98 20.13
CA LEU A 99 -2.44 21.35 18.82
C LEU A 99 -3.49 22.00 17.91
N SER A 100 -3.13 22.23 16.65
CA SER A 100 -4.00 22.82 15.62
C SER A 100 -4.44 21.81 14.57
#